data_AF-K0RYD7-F1
#
_entry.id   AF-K0RYD7-F1
#
_cell.length_a   1.000
_cell.length_b   1.000
_cell.length_c   1.000
_cell.angle_alpha   90.00
_cell.angle_beta   90.00
_cell.angle_gamma   90.00
#
_symmetry.space_group_name_H-M   'P 1'
#
loop_
_entity.id
_entity.type
_entity.pdbx_description
1 polymer ?
#
loop_
_entity_poly.entity_id
_entity_poly.type
_entity_poly.pdbx_seq_one_letter_code
_entity_poly.pdbx_strand_id
1 'polypeptide(L)'
;MANNALLSSIGFTLAAYSIYVEHKIEHDDGEDFDALCDIEAINASCSAVFSLPEGKMMSFFGLVPEGHPLDVPNGVLGVIFYVYTFIRHFLGTKTRRTT
;
A
#
# COMPACT_ATOMS: atom_id res chain seq x y z
N MET A 1 -15.86 -14.40 -11.23
CA MET A 1 -16.11 -13.39 -10.17
C MET A 1 -15.96 -13.95 -8.75
N ALA A 2 -15.26 -15.08 -8.55
CA ALA A 2 -15.21 -15.74 -7.23
C ALA A 2 -13.99 -15.40 -6.38
N ASN A 3 -13.07 -14.52 -6.82
CA ASN A 3 -11.81 -14.31 -6.10
C ASN A 3 -11.49 -12.84 -5.73
N ASN A 4 -12.33 -11.88 -6.11
CA ASN A 4 -12.01 -10.46 -5.92
C ASN A 4 -11.94 -10.05 -4.44
N ALA A 5 -12.76 -10.65 -3.57
CA ALA A 5 -12.69 -10.39 -2.14
C ALA A 5 -11.36 -10.87 -1.54
N LEU A 6 -10.94 -12.10 -1.87
CA LEU A 6 -9.67 -12.66 -1.40
C LEU A 6 -8.48 -11.81 -1.87
N LEU A 7 -8.44 -11.48 -3.17
CA LEU A 7 -7.37 -10.64 -3.72
C LEU A 7 -7.37 -9.24 -3.09
N SER A 8 -8.54 -8.67 -2.83
CA SER A 8 -8.64 -7.35 -2.17
C SER A 8 -8.17 -7.41 -0.73
N SER A 9 -8.47 -8.48 0.01
CA SER A 9 -7.96 -8.68 1.37
C SER A 9 -6.45 -8.83 1.39
N ILE A 10 -5.87 -9.63 0.49
CA ILE A 10 -4.41 -9.79 0.38
C ILE A 10 -3.76 -8.45 0.02
N GLY A 11 -4.30 -7.75 -0.98
CA GLY A 11 -3.81 -6.43 -1.40
C GLY A 11 -3.88 -5.40 -0.28
N PHE A 12 -4.97 -5.37 0.49
CA PHE A 12 -5.12 -4.51 1.65
C PHE A 12 -4.03 -4.80 2.71
N THR A 13 -3.79 -6.07 3.04
CA THR A 13 -2.75 -6.46 4.01
C THR A 13 -1.36 -6.03 3.54
N LEU A 14 -1.02 -6.26 2.27
CA LEU A 14 0.26 -5.85 1.71
C LEU A 14 0.42 -4.33 1.68
N ALA A 15 -0.64 -3.59 1.32
CA ALA A 15 -0.61 -2.13 1.32
C ALA A 15 -0.51 -1.54 2.73
N ALA A 16 -1.19 -2.13 3.72
CA ALA A 16 -1.03 -1.75 5.12
C ALA A 16 0.40 -2.03 5.62
N TYR A 17 0.98 -3.16 5.21
CA TYR A 17 2.35 -3.50 5.57
C TYR A 17 3.38 -2.56 4.93
N SER A 18 3.18 -2.13 3.68
CA SER A 18 4.09 -1.15 3.07
C SER A 18 4.06 0.19 3.80
N ILE A 19 2.89 0.67 4.25
CA ILE A 19 2.78 1.87 5.07
C ILE A 19 3.56 1.71 6.38
N TYR A 20 3.45 0.55 7.02
CA TYR A 20 4.18 0.26 8.26
C TYR A 20 5.69 0.30 8.05
N VAL A 21 6.19 -0.36 6.99
CA VAL A 21 7.62 -0.39 6.64
C VAL A 21 8.14 1.02 6.34
N GLU A 22 7.44 1.78 5.50
CA GLU A 22 7.83 3.14 5.13
C GLU A 22 7.85 4.07 6.36
N HIS A 23 6.82 4.01 7.20
CA HIS A 23 6.77 4.79 8.43
C HIS A 23 7.90 4.44 9.40
N LYS A 24 8.25 3.15 9.50
CA LYS A 24 9.39 2.70 10.30
C LYS A 24 10.70 3.25 9.76
N ILE A 25 10.97 3.13 8.47
CA ILE A 25 12.21 3.64 7.85
C ILE A 25 12.33 5.16 8.02
N GLU A 26 11.23 5.90 7.92
CA GLU A 26 11.25 7.36 8.08
C GLU A 26 11.50 7.84 9.51
N HIS A 27 11.17 7.03 10.53
CA HIS A 27 11.18 7.43 11.94
C HIS A 27 12.19 6.66 12.80
N ASP A 28 12.92 5.71 12.22
CA ASP A 28 13.92 4.90 12.92
C ASP A 28 15.33 5.44 12.63
N ASP A 29 15.82 6.28 13.55
CA ASP A 29 17.13 6.95 13.44
C ASP A 29 18.28 6.11 14.07
N GLY A 30 18.05 4.85 14.48
CA GLY A 30 19.07 4.14 15.26
C GLY A 30 18.96 2.64 15.49
N GLU A 31 17.92 1.94 15.02
CA GLU A 31 17.87 0.46 15.09
C GLU A 31 17.95 -0.16 13.69
N ASP A 32 18.67 -1.29 13.56
CA ASP A 32 18.72 -2.10 12.33
C ASP A 32 17.32 -2.69 12.07
N PHE A 33 16.44 -1.92 11.43
CA PHE A 33 15.12 -2.35 11.01
C PHE A 33 15.22 -3.08 9.66
N ASP A 34 15.07 -4.41 9.70
CA ASP A 34 14.93 -5.24 8.50
C ASP A 34 13.44 -5.55 8.25
N ALA A 35 12.94 -5.13 7.09
CA ALA A 35 11.58 -5.47 6.70
C ALA A 35 11.50 -6.93 6.25
N LEU A 36 10.39 -7.61 6.55
CA LEU A 36 10.12 -8.99 6.08
C LEU A 36 10.15 -9.15 4.55
N CYS A 37 9.97 -8.06 3.81
CA CYS A 37 10.01 -8.07 2.35
C CYS A 37 11.38 -7.70 1.76
N ASP A 38 12.39 -7.47 2.61
CA ASP A 38 13.79 -7.44 2.20
C ASP A 38 14.30 -8.87 2.13
N ILE A 39 14.61 -9.32 0.91
CA ILE A 39 15.00 -10.71 0.62
C ILE A 39 16.40 -10.68 0.00
N GLU A 40 17.40 -10.83 0.87
CA GLU A 40 18.82 -10.85 0.48
C GLU A 40 19.15 -11.95 -0.54
N ALA A 41 18.50 -13.11 -0.42
CA ALA A 41 18.73 -14.26 -1.30
C ALA A 41 18.49 -13.97 -2.79
N ILE A 42 17.62 -13.00 -3.10
CA ILE A 42 17.35 -12.54 -4.47
C ILE A 42 17.79 -11.10 -4.71
N ASN A 43 18.51 -10.49 -3.75
CA ASN A 43 18.96 -9.11 -3.79
C ASN A 43 17.80 -8.12 -4.06
N ALA A 44 16.66 -8.34 -3.39
CA ALA A 44 15.50 -7.48 -3.47
C ALA A 44 15.26 -6.80 -2.12
N SER A 45 15.10 -5.47 -2.12
CA SER A 45 14.75 -4.71 -0.91
C SER A 45 13.52 -3.86 -1.15
N CYS A 46 12.46 -4.11 -0.38
CA CYS A 46 11.27 -3.26 -0.37
C CYS A 46 11.52 -1.98 0.41
N SER A 47 12.32 -2.03 1.48
CA SER A 47 12.66 -0.88 2.31
C SER A 47 13.39 0.19 1.49
N ALA A 48 14.37 -0.23 0.67
CA ALA A 48 15.05 0.65 -0.27
C ALA A 48 14.05 1.27 -1.27
N VAL A 49 13.16 0.45 -1.86
CA VAL A 49 12.16 0.93 -2.84
C VAL A 49 11.18 1.94 -2.23
N PHE A 50 10.70 1.71 -1.01
CA PHE A 50 9.76 2.64 -0.36
C PHE A 50 10.42 3.94 0.11
N SER A 51 11.75 3.94 0.32
CA SER A 51 12.49 5.17 0.64
C SER A 51 12.74 6.09 -0.56
N LEU A 52 12.49 5.61 -1.79
CA LEU A 52 12.65 6.41 -2.99
C LEU A 52 11.54 7.46 -3.13
N PRO A 53 11.77 8.58 -3.86
CA PRO A 53 10.74 9.58 -4.15
C PRO A 53 9.48 8.99 -4.81
N GLU A 54 9.66 7.94 -5.62
CA GLU A 54 8.58 7.19 -6.26
C GLU A 54 7.64 6.50 -5.26
N GLY A 55 8.06 6.32 -4.00
CA GLY A 55 7.24 5.84 -2.88
C GLY A 55 6.07 6.75 -2.55
N LYS A 56 6.13 8.02 -2.96
CA LYS A 56 5.06 9.02 -2.85
C LYS A 56 4.67 9.56 -4.22
N MET A 57 3.90 8.78 -4.97
CA MET A 57 3.57 9.08 -6.37
C MET A 57 2.89 10.45 -6.57
N MET A 58 2.11 10.91 -5.59
CA MET A 58 1.37 12.18 -5.71
C MET A 58 2.29 13.39 -5.83
N SER A 59 3.36 13.44 -5.01
CA SER A 59 4.37 14.49 -5.09
C SER A 59 5.36 14.22 -6.23
N PHE A 60 5.72 12.95 -6.47
CA PHE A 60 6.59 12.55 -7.58
C PHE A 60 6.07 13.01 -8.96
N PHE A 61 4.76 12.88 -9.23
CA PHE A 61 4.15 13.37 -10.48
C PHE A 61 3.83 14.87 -10.47
N GLY A 62 4.16 15.59 -9.40
CA GLY A 62 3.87 17.02 -9.25
C GLY A 62 2.38 17.35 -9.12
N LEU A 63 1.55 16.38 -8.71
CA LEU A 63 0.11 16.61 -8.47
C LEU A 63 -0.11 17.39 -7.17
N VAL A 64 0.78 17.22 -6.19
CA VAL A 64 0.80 17.97 -4.92
C VAL A 64 2.23 18.39 -4.58
N PRO A 65 2.43 19.48 -3.83
CA PRO A 65 3.75 19.84 -3.30
C PRO A 65 4.28 18.80 -2.31
N GLU A 66 5.60 18.64 -2.23
CA GLU A 66 6.24 17.85 -1.16
C GLU A 66 5.85 18.38 0.22
N GLY A 67 5.55 17.48 1.15
CA GLY A 67 5.08 17.81 2.50
C GLY A 67 3.63 18.31 2.58
N HIS A 68 2.89 18.35 1.47
CA HIS A 68 1.45 18.59 1.49
C HIS A 68 0.73 17.43 2.21
N PRO A 69 -0.42 17.62 2.87
CA PRO A 69 -1.15 16.51 3.52
C PRO A 69 -1.58 15.35 2.60
N LEU A 70 -1.53 15.54 1.28
CA LEU A 70 -1.79 14.50 0.26
C LEU A 70 -0.49 13.88 -0.30
N ASP A 71 0.67 14.32 0.16
CA ASP A 71 1.96 13.70 -0.10
C ASP A 71 2.10 12.45 0.79
N VAL A 72 1.30 11.44 0.43
CA VAL A 72 1.15 10.21 1.21
C VAL A 72 1.89 9.05 0.55
N PRO A 73 2.34 8.07 1.35
CA PRO A 73 2.84 6.79 0.87
C PRO A 73 1.91 6.14 -0.15
N ASN A 74 2.48 5.51 -1.19
CA ASN A 74 1.70 4.75 -2.18
C ASN A 74 0.83 3.66 -1.53
N GLY A 75 1.29 3.11 -0.40
CA GLY A 75 0.51 2.16 0.40
C GLY A 75 -0.85 2.72 0.81
N VAL A 76 -0.96 4.02 1.11
CA VAL A 76 -2.24 4.67 1.46
C VAL A 76 -3.20 4.64 0.26
N LEU A 77 -2.70 4.96 -0.93
CA LEU A 77 -3.49 4.87 -2.18
C LEU A 77 -3.94 3.43 -2.43
N GLY A 78 -3.06 2.46 -2.19
CA GLY A 78 -3.36 1.02 -2.26
C GLY A 78 -4.47 0.61 -1.28
N VAL A 79 -4.39 1.04 -0.02
CA VAL A 79 -5.42 0.78 0.99
C VAL A 79 -6.78 1.30 0.53
N ILE A 80 -6.86 2.55 0.05
CA ILE A 80 -8.10 3.15 -0.46
C ILE A 80 -8.66 2.30 -1.60
N PHE A 81 -7.82 1.90 -2.55
CA PHE A 81 -8.20 1.09 -3.70
C PHE A 81 -8.74 -0.30 -3.30
N TYR A 82 -8.03 -1.02 -2.43
CA TYR A 82 -8.43 -2.37 -2.03
C TYR A 82 -9.66 -2.37 -1.13
N VAL A 83 -9.81 -1.36 -0.24
CA VAL A 83 -11.04 -1.18 0.55
C VAL A 83 -12.23 -0.89 -0.36
N TYR A 84 -12.09 0.01 -1.33
CA TYR A 84 -13.13 0.28 -2.32
C TYR A 84 -13.52 -0.98 -3.09
N THR A 85 -12.53 -1.74 -3.57
CA THR A 85 -12.77 -2.98 -4.34
C THR A 85 -13.46 -4.04 -3.49
N PHE A 86 -13.07 -4.19 -2.22
CA PHE A 86 -13.72 -5.07 -1.26
C PHE A 86 -15.18 -4.65 -1.06
N ILE A 87 -15.46 -3.39 -0.73
CA ILE A 87 -16.83 -2.88 -0.55
C ILE A 87 -17.68 -3.11 -1.80
N ARG A 88 -17.15 -2.80 -2.99
CA ARG A 88 -17.84 -3.02 -4.27
C ARG A 88 -18.21 -4.48 -4.49
N HIS A 89 -17.38 -5.42 -4.06
CA HIS A 89 -17.72 -6.84 -4.11
C HIS A 89 -18.93 -7.17 -3.22
N PHE A 90 -19.00 -6.65 -1.99
CA PHE A 90 -20.15 -6.88 -1.10
C PHE A 90 -21.42 -6.17 -1.57
N LEU A 91 -21.31 -4.95 -2.10
CA LEU A 91 -22.46 -4.23 -2.64
C LEU A 91 -22.99 -4.89 -3.93
N GLY A 92 -22.10 -5.33 -4.83
CA GLY A 92 -22.47 -5.98 -6.09
C GLY A 92 -23.04 -7.40 -5.90
N THR A 93 -22.59 -8.12 -4.87
CA THR A 93 -23.19 -9.42 -4.50
C THR A 93 -24.58 -9.28 -3.91
N LYS A 94 -24.86 -8.18 -3.19
CA LYS A 94 -26.19 -7.86 -2.68
C LYS A 94 -27.20 -7.60 -3.82
N THR A 95 -26.79 -6.89 -4.87
CA THR A 95 -27.62 -6.64 -6.07
C THR A 95 -27.93 -7.91 -6.86
N ARG A 96 -27.02 -8.89 -6.91
CA ARG A 96 -27.24 -10.18 -7.62
C ARG A 96 -28.11 -11.18 -6.87
N ARG A 97 -28.38 -10.99 -5.58
CA ARG A 97 -29.22 -11.90 -4.79
C ARG A 97 -30.70 -11.54 -4.81
N THR A 98 -31.05 -10.35 -5.31
CA THR A 98 -32.42 -9.81 -5.30
C THR A 98 -33.12 -9.84 -6.67
N THR A 99 -32.48 -10.44 -7.68
CA THR A 99 -33.04 -10.67 -9.02
C THR A 99 -32.99 -12.16 -9.32
#